data_AF-A0A2G6CNI6-F1
#
_entry.id   AF-A0A2G6CNI6-F1
#
_cell.length_a   1.000
_cell.length_b   1.000
_cell.length_c   1.000
_cell.angle_alpha   90.00
_cell.angle_beta   90.00
_cell.angle_gamma   90.00
#
_symmetry.space_group_name_H-M   'P 1'
#
loop_
_entity.id
_entity.type
_entity.pdbx_description
1 polymer ?
#
loop_
_entity_poly.entity_id
_entity_poly.type
_entity_poly.pdbx_seq_one_letter_code
_entity_poly.pdbx_strand_id
1 'polypeptide(L)'
;MEPLLLVFDTATQQATACVARGAEVLASAGREVTTHSEGLLALIDEVLEAAGVTIGDVDGVVVGRGPGSFTGLRIGMATAKGLCMGADTPLYLVDTLCALLAAGAADPRAAGRRPLAVLDARRGEIFYQLAEQEPKLARPEALAAALGAAAQTPLLLCGDGALRYGEALREQLEDAEIAAEGGHAVRAELLLEAALAAVSVDTRRGEAGPAPQEEPQGNGRIDLASAAPLYLRAPDIRKPKPKPAPTSKAAPTSKAARAKAARAKPAPTSKAARAKPAPARARPAPKATEPRPEELEAMIERLRQSGLRLDREGRWWHEGAVVAHPGLARAFHRWLDRLDDGRYVLRLDEQRYCYVDVDDAPYLVRTVELEGEGAETRVFLLLSDGSREELDYGSLRGGDDDALYCAAKARFTARFSRQAQALLADRVDQRGETFFIEAAGRQFEIG
;
A
#
# COMPACT_ATOMS: atom_id res chain seq x y z
N MET A 1 22.92 -6.47 21.97
CA MET A 1 23.04 -6.97 20.59
C MET A 1 22.84 -5.79 19.66
N GLU A 2 23.49 -5.80 18.50
CA GLU A 2 23.20 -4.79 17.46
C GLU A 2 21.78 -5.01 16.91
N PRO A 3 21.05 -3.92 16.57
CA PRO A 3 19.65 -4.02 16.16
C PRO A 3 19.50 -4.72 14.80
N LEU A 4 18.45 -5.53 14.66
CA LEU A 4 18.03 -6.10 13.40
C LEU A 4 17.08 -5.13 12.67
N LEU A 5 17.48 -4.68 11.49
CA LEU A 5 16.77 -3.66 10.72
C LEU A 5 16.23 -4.25 9.42
N LEU A 6 14.97 -3.97 9.13
CA LEU A 6 14.38 -4.15 7.80
C LEU A 6 14.45 -2.83 7.05
N VAL A 7 15.11 -2.81 5.89
CA VAL A 7 15.31 -1.59 5.10
C VAL A 7 14.71 -1.77 3.72
N PHE A 8 13.95 -0.80 3.21
CA PHE A 8 13.43 -0.86 1.83
C PHE A 8 13.13 0.52 1.22
N ASP A 9 13.07 0.56 -0.11
CA ASP A 9 12.69 1.74 -0.90
C ASP A 9 11.83 1.33 -2.11
N THR A 10 10.84 2.17 -2.42
CA THR A 10 9.92 2.01 -3.56
C THR A 10 9.74 3.30 -4.36
N ALA A 11 10.68 4.24 -4.23
CA ALA A 11 10.65 5.54 -4.88
C ALA A 11 10.99 5.44 -6.37
N THR A 12 11.74 4.42 -6.79
CA THR A 12 12.16 4.26 -8.18
C THR A 12 11.36 3.18 -8.92
N GLN A 13 11.75 2.86 -10.16
CA GLN A 13 11.19 1.73 -10.89
C GLN A 13 11.69 0.38 -10.36
N GLN A 14 12.63 0.36 -9.43
CA GLN A 14 13.06 -0.82 -8.71
C GLN A 14 12.65 -0.70 -7.24
N ALA A 15 11.94 -1.71 -6.74
CA ALA A 15 11.74 -1.91 -5.32
C ALA A 15 12.94 -2.69 -4.80
N THR A 16 13.47 -2.28 -3.65
CA THR A 16 14.63 -2.91 -3.01
C THR A 16 14.35 -3.12 -1.54
N ALA A 17 14.83 -4.23 -0.98
CA ALA A 17 14.78 -4.51 0.44
C ALA A 17 16.05 -5.21 0.91
N CYS A 18 16.41 -5.04 2.19
CA CYS A 18 17.41 -5.83 2.86
C CYS A 18 17.08 -6.01 4.35
N VAL A 19 17.64 -7.06 4.94
CA VAL A 19 17.69 -7.27 6.39
C VAL A 19 19.14 -7.12 6.82
N ALA A 20 19.37 -6.34 7.86
CA ALA A 20 20.72 -6.08 8.36
C ALA A 20 20.77 -6.17 9.89
N ARG A 21 21.93 -6.55 10.42
CA ARG A 21 22.26 -6.46 11.85
C ARG A 21 23.34 -5.41 12.01
N GLY A 22 23.00 -4.27 12.61
CA GLY A 22 23.88 -3.11 12.61
C GLY A 22 24.22 -2.67 11.18
N ALA A 23 25.50 -2.72 10.81
CA ALA A 23 25.99 -2.42 9.45
C ALA A 23 26.12 -3.65 8.54
N GLU A 24 25.96 -4.87 9.09
CA GLU A 24 26.10 -6.11 8.35
C GLU A 24 24.78 -6.45 7.65
N VAL A 25 24.79 -6.51 6.31
CA VAL A 25 23.64 -6.95 5.52
C VAL A 25 23.59 -8.48 5.51
N LEU A 26 22.50 -9.05 6.01
CA LEU A 26 22.29 -10.51 6.08
C LEU A 26 21.65 -11.05 4.80
N ALA A 27 20.73 -10.29 4.22
CA ALA A 27 20.08 -10.62 2.95
C ALA A 27 19.62 -9.34 2.26
N SER A 28 19.67 -9.32 0.93
CA SER A 28 19.15 -8.21 0.13
C SER A 28 18.59 -8.69 -1.20
N ALA A 29 17.60 -7.96 -1.72
CA ALA A 29 16.98 -8.24 -3.00
C ALA A 29 16.43 -6.95 -3.64
N GLY A 30 16.29 -6.99 -4.96
CA GLY A 30 15.70 -5.90 -5.73
C GLY A 30 14.93 -6.43 -6.95
N ARG A 31 13.80 -5.79 -7.28
CA ARG A 31 12.91 -6.20 -8.37
C ARG A 31 12.38 -4.99 -9.13
N GLU A 32 12.29 -5.10 -10.45
CA GLU A 32 11.59 -4.11 -11.25
C GLU A 32 10.09 -4.08 -10.93
N VAL A 33 9.55 -2.88 -10.82
CA VAL A 33 8.19 -2.63 -10.36
C VAL A 33 7.26 -2.59 -11.58
N THR A 34 6.71 -3.74 -11.94
CA THR A 34 5.69 -3.85 -13.01
C THR A 34 4.26 -3.57 -12.48
N THR A 35 3.97 -3.91 -11.22
CA THR A 35 2.78 -3.52 -10.45
C THR A 35 3.19 -3.18 -9.00
N HIS A 36 2.97 -1.93 -8.57
CA HIS A 36 3.71 -1.38 -7.42
C HIS A 36 3.41 -2.01 -6.04
N SER A 37 2.25 -2.64 -5.86
CA SER A 37 1.82 -3.12 -4.53
C SER A 37 2.14 -4.60 -4.28
N GLU A 38 2.21 -5.44 -5.32
CA GLU A 38 2.32 -6.90 -5.16
C GLU A 38 3.77 -7.36 -4.96
N GLY A 39 4.75 -6.59 -5.46
CA GLY A 39 6.16 -6.95 -5.40
C GLY A 39 6.84 -6.68 -4.05
N LEU A 40 6.43 -5.64 -3.32
CA LEU A 40 7.14 -5.21 -2.11
C LEU A 40 7.02 -6.23 -0.96
N LEU A 41 5.81 -6.71 -0.65
CA LEU A 41 5.63 -7.66 0.46
C LEU A 41 6.31 -9.00 0.18
N ALA A 42 6.25 -9.49 -1.06
CA ALA A 42 6.97 -10.68 -1.48
C ALA A 42 8.49 -10.50 -1.39
N LEU A 43 8.98 -9.31 -1.75
CA LEU A 43 10.41 -8.96 -1.62
C LEU A 43 10.85 -8.92 -0.15
N ILE A 44 10.02 -8.39 0.74
CA ILE A 44 10.27 -8.37 2.18
C ILE A 44 10.30 -9.79 2.76
N ASP A 45 9.33 -10.63 2.38
CA ASP A 45 9.26 -12.03 2.79
C ASP A 45 10.52 -12.80 2.35
N GLU A 46 10.95 -12.61 1.09
CA GLU A 46 12.17 -13.20 0.53
C GLU A 46 13.43 -12.83 1.33
N VAL A 47 13.61 -11.55 1.69
CA VAL A 47 14.82 -11.15 2.45
C VAL A 47 14.77 -11.58 3.91
N LEU A 48 13.58 -11.68 4.52
CA LEU A 48 13.41 -12.23 5.86
C LEU A 48 13.73 -13.73 5.88
N GLU A 49 13.19 -14.48 4.93
CA GLU A 49 13.46 -15.92 4.77
C GLU A 49 14.94 -16.18 4.50
N ALA A 50 15.55 -15.43 3.58
CA ALA A 50 16.97 -15.56 3.28
C ALA A 50 17.88 -15.20 4.46
N ALA A 51 17.46 -14.26 5.33
CA ALA A 51 18.16 -13.93 6.57
C ALA A 51 17.86 -14.92 7.72
N GLY A 52 16.92 -15.85 7.55
CA GLY A 52 16.51 -16.81 8.57
C GLY A 52 15.81 -16.17 9.77
N VAL A 53 15.11 -15.05 9.56
CA VAL A 53 14.40 -14.30 10.60
C VAL A 53 12.94 -14.05 10.23
N THR A 54 12.14 -13.68 11.21
CA THR A 54 10.74 -13.26 11.02
C THR A 54 10.60 -11.76 11.23
N ILE A 55 9.45 -11.20 10.82
CA ILE A 55 9.15 -9.79 11.11
C ILE A 55 9.10 -9.49 12.63
N GLY A 56 8.84 -10.49 13.47
CA GLY A 56 8.84 -10.34 14.93
C GLY A 56 10.23 -10.21 15.54
N ASP A 57 11.29 -10.56 14.79
CA ASP A 57 12.68 -10.42 15.22
C ASP A 57 13.28 -9.05 14.86
N VAL A 58 12.58 -8.26 14.04
CA VAL A 58 13.04 -6.96 13.56
C VAL A 58 12.90 -5.92 14.68
N ASP A 59 13.98 -5.17 14.95
CA ASP A 59 14.03 -4.11 15.97
C ASP A 59 13.67 -2.72 15.41
N GLY A 60 13.58 -2.58 14.08
CA GLY A 60 13.24 -1.31 13.43
C GLY A 60 13.10 -1.41 11.92
N VAL A 61 12.27 -0.53 11.36
CA VAL A 61 12.05 -0.44 9.91
C VAL A 61 12.63 0.88 9.39
N VAL A 62 13.46 0.80 8.35
CA VAL A 62 13.99 1.96 7.62
C VAL A 62 13.32 1.99 6.26
N VAL A 63 12.68 3.12 5.92
CA VAL A 63 12.03 3.28 4.61
C VAL A 63 12.48 4.54 3.89
N GLY A 64 12.70 4.41 2.59
CA GLY A 64 12.93 5.54 1.71
C GLY A 64 11.67 6.39 1.58
N ARG A 65 11.72 7.66 2.01
CA ARG A 65 10.56 8.56 1.95
C ARG A 65 10.41 9.31 0.63
N GLY A 66 11.35 9.17 -0.30
CA GLY A 66 11.38 9.90 -1.57
C GLY A 66 12.47 10.97 -1.63
N PRO A 67 12.50 11.78 -2.70
CA PRO A 67 11.48 11.90 -3.75
C PRO A 67 11.48 10.74 -4.76
N GLY A 68 10.36 10.57 -5.50
CA GLY A 68 10.21 9.51 -6.50
C GLY A 68 8.77 9.30 -6.99
N SER A 69 8.47 8.07 -7.40
CA SER A 69 7.15 7.61 -7.89
C SER A 69 6.06 7.89 -6.86
N PHE A 70 5.05 8.69 -7.23
CA PHE A 70 3.96 9.05 -6.33
C PHE A 70 3.25 7.81 -5.76
N THR A 71 2.97 6.82 -6.62
CA THR A 71 2.33 5.57 -6.22
C THR A 71 3.28 4.72 -5.36
N GLY A 72 4.54 4.58 -5.79
CA GLY A 72 5.54 3.79 -5.08
C GLY A 72 5.78 4.27 -3.66
N LEU A 73 5.92 5.58 -3.47
CA LEU A 73 6.12 6.18 -2.15
C LEU A 73 4.94 5.96 -1.19
N ARG A 74 3.70 6.00 -1.69
CA ARG A 74 2.52 5.74 -0.85
C ARG A 74 2.47 4.29 -0.40
N ILE A 75 2.82 3.37 -1.30
CA ILE A 75 2.86 1.95 -1.00
C ILE A 75 3.95 1.67 0.02
N GLY A 76 5.18 2.14 -0.22
CA GLY A 76 6.30 1.96 0.72
C GLY A 76 5.98 2.52 2.11
N MET A 77 5.45 3.74 2.18
CA MET A 77 5.06 4.36 3.47
C MET A 77 3.93 3.59 4.16
N ALA A 78 2.88 3.18 3.44
CA ALA A 78 1.78 2.42 4.02
C ALA A 78 2.24 1.04 4.53
N THR A 79 3.09 0.35 3.77
CA THR A 79 3.70 -0.92 4.17
C THR A 79 4.58 -0.74 5.41
N ALA A 80 5.45 0.28 5.45
CA ALA A 80 6.32 0.54 6.59
C ALA A 80 5.52 0.78 7.88
N LYS A 81 4.47 1.62 7.79
CA LYS A 81 3.56 1.87 8.90
C LYS A 81 2.85 0.59 9.35
N GLY A 82 2.33 -0.19 8.42
CA GLY A 82 1.65 -1.45 8.72
C GLY A 82 2.56 -2.45 9.43
N LEU A 83 3.80 -2.60 8.97
CA LEU A 83 4.80 -3.47 9.60
C LEU A 83 5.16 -2.98 11.00
N CYS A 84 5.43 -1.68 11.16
CA CYS A 84 5.77 -1.11 12.47
C CYS A 84 4.61 -1.23 13.47
N MET A 85 3.37 -1.02 13.03
CA MET A 85 2.18 -1.20 13.88
C MET A 85 1.95 -2.66 14.27
N GLY A 86 2.26 -3.60 13.36
CA GLY A 86 2.08 -5.02 13.60
C GLY A 86 3.16 -5.64 14.49
N ALA A 87 4.40 -5.17 14.36
CA ALA A 87 5.57 -5.68 15.08
C ALA A 87 5.94 -4.84 16.32
N ASP A 88 5.25 -3.71 16.56
CA ASP A 88 5.58 -2.73 17.61
C ASP A 88 7.03 -2.20 17.53
N THR A 89 7.47 -1.89 16.30
CA THR A 89 8.85 -1.46 16.02
C THR A 89 8.92 0.02 15.63
N PRO A 90 10.02 0.74 15.95
CA PRO A 90 10.25 2.09 15.48
C PRO A 90 10.39 2.19 13.95
N LEU A 91 9.93 3.32 13.40
CA LEU A 91 10.09 3.69 11.99
C LEU A 91 11.18 4.75 11.83
N TYR A 92 12.03 4.56 10.83
CA TYR A 92 13.05 5.50 10.39
C TYR A 92 12.80 5.90 8.94
N LEU A 93 12.82 7.20 8.66
CA LEU A 93 12.75 7.71 7.30
C LEU A 93 14.13 8.13 6.83
N VAL A 94 14.40 7.86 5.55
CA VAL A 94 15.60 8.34 4.86
C VAL A 94 15.21 8.89 3.50
N ASP A 95 15.78 10.02 3.10
CA ASP A 95 15.66 10.54 1.74
C ASP A 95 16.24 9.52 0.75
N THR A 96 15.45 9.13 -0.25
CA THR A 96 15.84 8.15 -1.27
C THR A 96 17.16 8.55 -1.95
N LEU A 97 17.35 9.84 -2.20
CA LEU A 97 18.55 10.37 -2.84
C LEU A 97 19.82 10.21 -1.97
N CYS A 98 19.70 10.01 -0.65
CA CYS A 98 20.86 9.71 0.21
C CYS A 98 21.50 8.36 -0.13
N ALA A 99 20.73 7.37 -0.59
CA ALA A 99 21.29 6.11 -1.05
C ALA A 99 22.23 6.31 -2.26
N LEU A 100 21.87 7.22 -3.17
CA LEU A 100 22.72 7.56 -4.32
C LEU A 100 23.94 8.40 -3.93
N LEU A 101 23.81 9.25 -2.92
CA LEU A 101 24.95 9.98 -2.35
C LEU A 101 25.95 9.03 -1.68
N ALA A 102 25.46 8.02 -0.95
CA ALA A 102 26.30 6.96 -0.38
C ALA A 102 27.01 6.18 -1.50
N ALA A 103 26.29 5.80 -2.56
CA ALA A 103 26.90 5.14 -3.72
C ALA A 103 28.01 5.98 -4.36
N GLY A 104 27.75 7.28 -4.56
CA GLY A 104 28.74 8.20 -5.13
C GLY A 104 29.95 8.42 -4.22
N ALA A 105 29.77 8.39 -2.90
CA ALA A 105 30.88 8.50 -1.96
C ALA A 105 31.79 7.27 -1.96
N ALA A 106 31.23 6.09 -2.24
CA ALA A 106 31.96 4.83 -2.36
C ALA A 106 32.54 4.57 -3.76
N ASP A 107 32.25 5.42 -4.74
CA ASP A 107 32.70 5.25 -6.12
C ASP A 107 34.23 5.41 -6.26
N PRO A 108 34.93 4.57 -7.03
CA PRO A 108 36.37 4.72 -7.28
C PRO A 108 36.78 6.08 -7.85
N ARG A 109 35.86 6.79 -8.51
CA ARG A 109 36.07 8.12 -9.12
C ARG A 109 35.74 9.28 -8.16
N ALA A 110 35.30 8.98 -6.94
CA ALA A 110 34.90 9.98 -5.94
C ALA A 110 36.05 10.90 -5.50
N ALA A 111 37.31 10.47 -5.62
CA ALA A 111 38.46 11.26 -5.21
C ALA A 111 38.48 12.65 -5.89
N GLY A 112 38.44 13.71 -5.08
CA GLY A 112 38.40 15.09 -5.55
C GLY A 112 37.07 15.54 -6.16
N ARG A 113 36.01 14.71 -6.07
CA ARG A 113 34.68 14.99 -6.60
C ARG A 113 33.63 14.99 -5.51
N ARG A 114 32.57 15.77 -5.71
CA ARG A 114 31.41 15.81 -4.84
C ARG A 114 30.25 15.02 -5.47
N PRO A 115 29.71 14.00 -4.79
CA PRO A 115 28.51 13.31 -5.27
C PRO A 115 27.32 14.24 -5.41
N LEU A 116 26.63 14.12 -6.56
CA LEU A 116 25.34 14.72 -6.86
C LEU A 116 24.39 13.58 -7.23
N ALA A 117 23.43 13.30 -6.35
CA ALA A 117 22.37 12.34 -6.63
C ALA A 117 21.36 12.97 -7.59
N VAL A 118 21.01 12.25 -8.65
CA VAL A 118 20.07 12.69 -9.69
C VAL A 118 19.15 11.52 -10.07
N LEU A 119 17.86 11.67 -9.78
CA LEU A 119 16.81 10.76 -10.23
C LEU A 119 15.98 11.37 -11.35
N ASP A 120 15.58 10.54 -12.33
CA ASP A 120 14.63 10.94 -13.37
C ASP A 120 13.24 11.21 -12.75
N ALA A 121 12.88 12.49 -12.63
CA ALA A 121 11.55 12.87 -12.14
C ALA A 121 10.48 12.76 -13.22
N ARG A 122 10.80 12.32 -14.43
CA ARG A 122 9.98 12.38 -15.66
C ARG A 122 9.70 13.81 -16.09
N ARG A 123 9.12 13.95 -17.29
CA ARG A 123 8.73 15.25 -17.91
C ARG A 123 9.89 16.21 -18.16
N GLY A 124 11.10 15.66 -18.34
CA GLY A 124 12.29 16.50 -18.54
C GLY A 124 12.74 17.21 -17.27
N GLU A 125 12.34 16.72 -16.09
CA GLU A 125 12.79 17.23 -14.80
C GLU A 125 13.55 16.12 -14.05
N ILE A 126 14.34 16.54 -13.07
CA ILE A 126 15.16 15.70 -12.20
C ILE A 126 14.88 16.03 -10.74
N PHE A 127 14.84 14.99 -9.92
CA PHE A 127 15.03 15.15 -8.48
C PHE A 127 16.53 15.10 -8.23
N TYR A 128 17.06 16.04 -7.45
CA TYR A 128 18.49 16.08 -7.18
C TYR A 128 18.78 16.46 -5.73
N GLN A 129 19.93 15.99 -5.25
CA GLN A 129 20.42 16.31 -3.91
C GLN A 129 21.94 16.31 -3.92
N LEU A 130 22.52 17.26 -3.21
CA LEU A 130 23.93 17.26 -2.82
C LEU A 130 24.04 16.88 -1.33
N ALA A 131 25.18 16.35 -0.91
CA ALA A 131 25.42 16.06 0.50
C ALA A 131 25.10 17.27 1.40
N GLU A 132 24.42 17.00 2.52
CA GLU A 132 23.97 17.98 3.53
C GLU A 132 22.94 19.02 3.03
N GLN A 133 22.38 18.84 1.84
CA GLN A 133 21.30 19.69 1.31
C GLN A 133 19.99 18.92 1.22
N GLU A 134 18.88 19.64 1.21
CA GLU A 134 17.56 19.05 0.97
C GLU A 134 17.38 18.65 -0.51
N PRO A 135 16.63 17.57 -0.78
CA PRO A 135 16.17 17.21 -2.12
C PRO A 135 15.41 18.34 -2.81
N LYS A 136 15.67 18.53 -4.11
CA LYS A 136 15.03 19.56 -4.94
C LYS A 136 14.56 19.00 -6.27
N LEU A 137 13.60 19.69 -6.90
CA LEU A 137 13.12 19.43 -8.25
C LEU A 137 13.57 20.57 -9.17
N ALA A 138 14.15 20.23 -10.32
CA ALA A 138 14.49 21.21 -11.36
C ALA A 138 14.52 20.56 -12.73
N ARG A 139 14.60 21.36 -13.79
CA ARG A 139 15.07 20.88 -15.09
C ARG A 139 16.61 20.76 -15.08
N PRO A 140 17.20 19.86 -15.88
CA PRO A 140 18.66 19.72 -15.98
C PRO A 140 19.39 21.04 -16.26
N GLU A 141 18.86 21.88 -17.15
CA GLU A 141 19.50 23.14 -17.53
C GLU A 141 19.44 24.17 -16.39
N ALA A 142 18.35 24.16 -15.61
CA ALA A 142 18.21 25.03 -14.44
C ALA A 142 19.16 24.60 -13.31
N LEU A 143 19.35 23.29 -13.12
CA LEU A 143 20.34 22.76 -12.19
C LEU A 143 21.76 23.15 -12.63
N ALA A 144 22.09 22.93 -13.90
CA ALA A 144 23.41 23.23 -14.43
C ALA A 144 23.73 24.73 -14.34
N ALA A 145 22.78 25.61 -14.69
CA ALA A 145 22.94 27.05 -14.52
C ALA A 145 23.12 27.46 -13.05
N ALA A 146 22.41 26.81 -12.12
CA ALA A 146 22.52 27.10 -10.69
C ALA A 146 23.85 26.61 -10.08
N LEU A 147 24.38 25.49 -10.57
CA LEU A 147 25.64 24.91 -10.10
C LEU A 147 26.87 25.51 -10.80
N GLY A 148 26.75 25.88 -12.08
CA GLY A 148 27.78 26.31 -13.04
C GLY A 148 29.11 26.80 -12.47
N ALA A 149 29.45 28.08 -12.68
CA ALA A 149 30.73 28.66 -12.22
C ALA A 149 30.91 28.69 -10.68
N ALA A 150 29.91 28.23 -9.92
CA ALA A 150 29.91 28.17 -8.46
C ALA A 150 30.39 26.82 -7.91
N ALA A 151 30.47 25.77 -8.73
CA ALA A 151 30.98 24.47 -8.31
C ALA A 151 32.51 24.52 -8.17
N GLN A 152 33.00 24.81 -6.96
CA GLN A 152 34.43 24.80 -6.64
C GLN A 152 35.04 23.39 -6.66
N THR A 153 34.19 22.35 -6.70
CA THR A 153 34.58 20.95 -6.69
C THR A 153 33.88 20.24 -7.85
N PRO A 154 34.63 19.48 -8.67
CA PRO A 154 34.06 18.62 -9.71
C PRO A 154 32.94 17.73 -9.17
N LEU A 155 31.92 17.46 -9.98
CA LEU A 155 30.74 16.72 -9.56
C LEU A 155 30.82 15.26 -10.01
N LEU A 156 30.32 14.36 -9.19
CA LEU A 156 30.10 12.96 -9.56
C LEU A 156 28.60 12.68 -9.62
N LEU A 157 28.06 12.52 -10.83
CA LEU A 157 26.64 12.36 -11.10
C LEU A 157 26.22 10.90 -10.85
N CYS A 158 25.33 10.70 -9.88
CA CYS A 158 24.84 9.39 -9.45
C CYS A 158 23.33 9.27 -9.71
N GLY A 159 22.82 8.05 -9.86
CA GLY A 159 21.40 7.78 -10.13
C GLY A 159 21.03 7.63 -11.60
N ASP A 160 19.80 7.19 -11.86
CA ASP A 160 19.26 6.96 -13.21
C ASP A 160 19.06 8.27 -14.01
N GLY A 161 18.81 9.37 -13.32
CA GLY A 161 18.74 10.70 -13.90
C GLY A 161 20.10 11.16 -14.44
N ALA A 162 21.21 10.73 -13.82
CA ALA A 162 22.55 10.97 -14.35
C ALA A 162 22.80 10.21 -15.66
N LEU A 163 22.28 8.99 -15.81
CA LEU A 163 22.37 8.24 -17.07
C LEU A 163 21.53 8.90 -18.17
N ARG A 164 20.32 9.35 -17.82
CA ARG A 164 19.38 9.93 -18.79
C ARG A 164 19.73 11.35 -19.22
N TYR A 165 20.18 12.18 -18.28
CA TYR A 165 20.40 13.62 -18.49
C TYR A 165 21.88 14.01 -18.39
N GLY A 166 22.79 13.05 -18.21
CA GLY A 166 24.21 13.31 -17.97
C GLY A 166 24.93 13.99 -19.12
N GLU A 167 24.50 13.83 -20.37
CA GLU A 167 25.04 14.59 -21.51
C GLU A 167 24.68 16.07 -21.39
N ALA A 168 23.39 16.40 -21.25
CA ALA A 168 22.91 17.77 -21.07
C ALA A 168 23.48 18.46 -19.83
N LEU A 169 23.70 17.71 -18.74
CA LEU A 169 24.35 18.23 -17.54
C LEU A 169 25.84 18.54 -17.79
N ARG A 170 26.56 17.67 -18.50
CA ARG A 170 28.00 17.83 -18.78
C ARG A 170 28.31 18.95 -19.78
N GLU A 171 27.38 19.28 -20.68
CA GLU A 171 27.55 20.45 -21.58
C GLU A 171 27.73 21.77 -20.82
N GLN A 172 27.19 21.86 -19.60
CA GLN A 172 27.23 23.08 -18.78
C GLN A 172 28.05 22.90 -17.48
N LEU A 173 28.40 21.66 -17.14
CA LEU A 173 29.22 21.28 -16.00
C LEU A 173 30.43 20.49 -16.52
N GLU A 174 31.39 21.19 -17.12
CA GLU A 174 32.50 20.58 -17.89
C GLU A 174 33.33 19.55 -17.08
N ASP A 175 33.46 19.75 -15.77
CA ASP A 175 34.20 18.85 -14.86
C ASP A 175 33.32 17.74 -14.22
N ALA A 176 32.04 17.65 -14.60
CA ALA A 176 31.16 16.62 -14.06
C ALA A 176 31.43 15.25 -14.71
N GLU A 177 31.55 14.22 -13.88
CA GLU A 177 31.73 12.84 -14.30
C GLU A 177 30.52 12.00 -13.92
N ILE A 178 30.14 11.05 -14.76
CA ILE A 178 29.09 10.07 -14.43
C ILE A 178 29.74 8.95 -13.60
N ALA A 179 29.09 8.56 -12.50
CA ALA A 179 29.51 7.46 -11.65
C ALA A 179 29.68 6.14 -12.43
N ALA A 180 30.35 5.16 -11.83
CA ALA A 180 30.42 3.80 -12.36
C ALA A 180 29.04 3.10 -12.25
N GLU A 181 28.91 1.95 -12.90
CA GLU A 181 27.64 1.22 -13.03
C GLU A 181 26.88 1.01 -11.71
N GLY A 182 27.60 0.78 -10.60
CA GLY A 182 27.03 0.62 -9.25
C GLY A 182 26.46 1.89 -8.60
N GLY A 183 26.71 3.07 -9.17
CA GLY A 183 26.29 4.38 -8.66
C GLY A 183 24.91 4.85 -9.11
N HIS A 184 24.18 4.05 -9.88
CA HIS A 184 22.95 4.50 -10.55
C HIS A 184 21.65 3.93 -9.99
N ALA A 185 21.69 2.86 -9.20
CA ALA A 185 20.52 2.23 -8.63
C ALA A 185 20.34 2.63 -7.16
N VAL A 186 19.10 2.89 -6.75
CA VAL A 186 18.75 2.97 -5.33
C VAL A 186 18.67 1.54 -4.80
N ARG A 187 19.53 1.22 -3.83
CA ARG A 187 19.57 -0.10 -3.17
C ARG A 187 19.36 0.05 -1.67
N ALA A 188 18.70 -0.93 -1.05
CA ALA A 188 18.38 -0.90 0.37
C ALA A 188 19.64 -0.85 1.26
N GLU A 189 20.73 -1.48 0.84
CA GLU A 189 22.02 -1.47 1.55
C GLU A 189 22.61 -0.06 1.62
N LEU A 190 22.47 0.71 0.54
CA LEU A 190 22.94 2.10 0.50
C LEU A 190 22.02 3.02 1.33
N LEU A 191 20.73 2.68 1.40
CA LEU A 191 19.79 3.37 2.28
C LEU A 191 20.10 3.07 3.76
N LEU A 192 20.50 1.85 4.08
CA LEU A 192 20.99 1.45 5.41
C LEU A 192 22.22 2.28 5.80
N GLU A 193 23.22 2.38 4.93
CA GLU A 193 24.41 3.22 5.17
C GLU A 193 24.02 4.67 5.48
N ALA A 194 23.12 5.24 4.69
CA ALA A 194 22.59 6.59 4.92
C ALA A 194 21.82 6.71 6.26
N ALA A 195 21.06 5.68 6.65
CA ALA A 195 20.35 5.63 7.92
C ALA A 195 21.32 5.62 9.11
N LEU A 196 22.32 4.74 9.07
CA LEU A 196 23.33 4.61 10.12
C LEU A 196 24.15 5.91 10.29
N ALA A 197 24.45 6.59 9.17
CA ALA A 197 25.09 7.90 9.19
C ALA A 197 24.18 8.97 9.85
N ALA A 198 22.89 8.99 9.53
CA ALA A 198 21.94 9.95 10.10
C ALA A 198 21.73 9.75 11.61
N VAL A 199 21.60 8.50 12.08
CA VAL A 199 21.45 8.18 13.51
C VAL A 199 22.69 8.59 14.30
N SER A 200 23.89 8.40 13.74
CA SER A 200 25.16 8.79 14.35
C SER A 200 25.34 10.31 14.50
N VAL A 201 24.62 11.10 13.71
CA VAL A 201 24.61 12.57 13.80
C VAL A 201 23.62 13.04 14.87
N ASP A 202 22.47 12.38 15.00
CA ASP A 202 21.44 12.72 15.98
C ASP A 202 21.93 12.49 17.42
N THR A 203 22.70 11.43 17.67
CA THR A 203 23.34 11.16 18.97
C THR A 203 24.39 12.20 19.36
N ARG A 204 24.96 12.97 18.41
CA ARG A 204 25.91 14.06 18.72
C ARG A 204 25.23 15.40 18.99
N ARG A 205 23.98 15.58 18.58
CA ARG A 205 23.18 16.77 18.85
C ARG A 205 22.41 16.69 20.18
N GLY A 206 22.33 15.51 20.79
CA GLY A 206 21.63 15.25 22.04
C GLY A 206 22.38 15.68 23.31
N GLU A 207 22.66 16.97 23.48
CA GLU A 207 22.63 17.60 24.81
C GLU A 207 21.29 18.33 24.95
N ALA A 208 20.56 18.00 26.02
CA ALA A 208 19.15 18.31 26.21
C ALA A 208 18.79 19.80 26.04
N GLY A 209 18.25 20.15 24.88
CA GLY A 209 17.44 21.36 24.65
C GLY A 209 15.95 21.01 24.61
N PRO A 210 15.04 21.96 24.95
CA PRO A 210 13.61 21.71 24.96
C PRO A 210 13.11 21.27 23.58
N ALA A 211 12.12 20.38 23.59
CA ALA A 211 11.50 19.79 22.40
C ALA A 211 11.18 20.87 21.34
N PRO A 212 11.67 20.73 20.10
CA PRO A 212 11.30 21.63 19.01
C PRO A 212 9.78 21.57 18.76
N GLN A 213 9.16 22.71 18.49
CA GLN A 213 7.74 22.83 18.14
C GLN A 213 7.44 22.48 16.68
N GLU A 214 8.45 22.06 15.92
CA GLU A 214 8.32 21.58 14.53
C GLU A 214 8.95 20.19 14.43
N GLU A 215 8.18 19.24 13.90
CA GLU A 215 8.59 17.85 13.74
C GLU A 215 9.74 17.70 12.72
N PRO A 216 10.67 16.76 12.93
CA PRO A 216 11.85 16.63 12.08
C PRO A 216 11.45 16.28 10.64
N GLN A 217 11.66 17.21 9.72
CA GLN A 217 11.41 17.02 8.28
C GLN A 217 12.56 16.28 7.57
N GLY A 218 13.37 15.49 8.28
CA GLY A 218 14.64 14.92 7.77
C GLY A 218 14.82 13.43 8.06
N ASN A 219 16.04 12.93 7.81
CA ASN A 219 16.41 11.55 8.07
C ASN A 219 16.42 11.25 9.57
N GLY A 220 15.90 10.09 9.98
CA GLY A 220 15.93 9.65 11.38
C GLY A 220 14.64 8.99 11.84
N ARG A 221 14.54 8.77 13.16
CA ARG A 221 13.36 8.19 13.80
C ARG A 221 12.18 9.16 13.69
N ILE A 222 11.02 8.65 13.29
CA ILE A 222 9.80 9.44 13.12
C ILE A 222 8.65 8.86 13.93
N ASP A 223 7.68 9.70 14.30
CA ASP A 223 6.40 9.23 14.81
C ASP A 223 5.57 8.59 13.68
N LEU A 224 4.93 7.46 13.98
CA LEU A 224 4.15 6.71 12.98
C LEU A 224 2.97 7.51 12.43
N ALA A 225 2.33 8.36 13.26
CA ALA A 225 1.18 9.15 12.81
C ALA A 225 1.61 10.24 11.84
N SER A 226 2.79 10.84 12.04
CA SER A 226 3.27 11.94 11.21
C SER A 226 4.14 11.53 10.02
N ALA A 227 4.65 10.31 9.99
CA ALA A 227 5.45 9.82 8.87
C ALA A 227 4.73 9.98 7.52
N ALA A 228 5.37 10.67 6.57
CA ALA A 228 4.78 11.03 5.29
C ALA A 228 5.83 10.99 4.18
N PRO A 229 5.42 10.68 2.93
CA PRO A 229 6.32 10.78 1.80
C PRO A 229 6.78 12.22 1.50
N LEU A 230 8.00 12.34 0.99
CA LEU A 230 8.55 13.58 0.47
C LEU A 230 8.10 13.78 -0.98
N TYR A 231 7.10 14.64 -1.18
CA TYR A 231 6.63 15.05 -2.50
C TYR A 231 7.23 16.40 -2.91
N LEU A 232 8.13 16.39 -3.88
CA LEU A 232 8.65 17.63 -4.49
C LEU A 232 7.85 18.08 -5.71
N ARG A 233 6.91 17.25 -6.18
CA ARG A 233 5.96 17.57 -7.25
C ARG A 233 4.55 17.28 -6.76
N ALA A 234 3.64 18.22 -6.99
CA ALA A 234 2.22 17.99 -6.75
C ALA A 234 1.68 16.87 -7.67
N PRO A 235 0.82 15.97 -7.19
CA PRO A 235 0.22 14.95 -8.02
C PRO A 235 -0.67 15.56 -9.12
N ASP A 236 -0.67 14.93 -10.29
CA ASP A 236 -1.44 15.37 -11.45
C ASP A 236 -2.93 15.02 -11.33
N ILE A 237 -3.60 15.67 -10.38
CA ILE A 237 -5.04 15.55 -10.23
C ILE A 237 -5.67 16.76 -10.91
N ARG A 238 -6.39 16.53 -12.03
CA ARG A 238 -7.37 17.51 -12.51
C ARG A 238 -8.41 17.66 -11.40
N LYS A 239 -8.44 18.83 -10.75
CA LYS A 239 -9.48 19.15 -9.76
C LYS A 239 -10.85 18.86 -10.40
N PRO A 240 -11.72 18.04 -9.77
CA PRO A 240 -13.05 17.81 -10.31
C PRO A 240 -13.74 19.17 -10.51
N LYS A 241 -14.32 19.39 -11.70
CA LYS A 241 -15.12 20.60 -11.95
C LYS A 241 -16.16 20.69 -10.83
N PRO A 242 -16.37 21.88 -10.23
CA PRO A 242 -17.39 22.04 -9.19
C PRO A 242 -18.72 21.53 -9.75
N LYS A 243 -19.35 20.57 -9.04
CA LYS A 243 -20.69 20.10 -9.39
C LYS A 243 -21.60 21.33 -9.49
N PRO A 244 -22.44 21.45 -10.54
CA PRO A 244 -23.50 22.44 -10.54
C PRO A 244 -24.31 22.25 -9.25
N ALA A 245 -24.61 23.35 -8.55
CA ALA A 245 -25.44 23.32 -7.37
C ALA A 245 -26.74 22.54 -7.68
N PRO A 246 -27.23 21.69 -6.77
CA PRO A 246 -28.48 20.97 -6.99
C PRO A 246 -29.58 22.01 -7.24
N THR A 247 -30.19 21.96 -8.42
CA THR A 247 -31.38 22.73 -8.72
C THR A 247 -32.47 22.25 -7.79
N SER A 248 -32.88 23.10 -6.85
CA SER A 248 -34.00 22.83 -5.98
C SER A 248 -35.24 22.59 -6.85
N LYS A 249 -35.72 21.35 -6.90
CA LYS A 249 -37.08 21.08 -7.37
C LYS A 249 -38.02 21.84 -6.45
N ALA A 250 -38.66 22.87 -6.99
CA ALA A 250 -39.72 23.60 -6.32
C ALA A 250 -40.88 22.63 -6.02
N ALA A 251 -41.25 22.55 -4.74
CA ALA A 251 -42.56 22.04 -4.33
C ALA A 251 -43.65 23.06 -4.71
N PRO A 252 -44.89 22.62 -4.96
CA PRO A 252 -45.93 23.44 -5.59
C PRO A 252 -46.38 24.59 -4.69
N THR A 253 -46.56 25.76 -5.30
CA THR A 253 -47.04 26.99 -4.67
C THR A 253 -48.55 26.93 -4.45
N SER A 254 -48.98 27.25 -3.23
CA SER A 254 -50.35 27.72 -2.98
C SER A 254 -50.33 29.21 -2.65
N LYS A 255 -50.99 29.98 -3.53
CA LYS A 255 -51.68 31.27 -3.29
C LYS A 255 -50.97 32.31 -2.41
N ALA A 256 -50.59 33.44 -3.02
CA ALA A 256 -51.34 34.70 -2.90
C ALA A 256 -50.65 35.89 -3.58
N ALA A 257 -51.43 36.59 -4.41
CA ALA A 257 -51.48 38.04 -4.61
C ALA A 257 -50.17 38.85 -4.84
N ARG A 258 -49.81 38.93 -6.12
CA ARG A 258 -49.65 40.14 -6.95
C ARG A 258 -49.52 41.54 -6.26
N ALA A 259 -48.49 42.24 -6.77
CA ALA A 259 -48.45 43.66 -7.17
C ALA A 259 -48.02 44.74 -6.16
N LYS A 260 -46.80 45.28 -6.36
CA LYS A 260 -46.47 46.65 -6.83
C LYS A 260 -44.99 46.89 -6.51
N ALA A 261 -44.11 47.09 -7.49
CA ALA A 261 -43.91 48.26 -8.36
C ALA A 261 -42.56 48.90 -8.02
N ALA A 262 -41.73 48.99 -9.06
CA ALA A 262 -40.41 49.60 -9.13
C ALA A 262 -40.33 51.03 -8.56
N ARG A 263 -39.17 51.42 -8.04
CA ARG A 263 -38.22 52.31 -8.76
C ARG A 263 -36.98 52.70 -7.93
N ALA A 264 -35.87 52.77 -8.69
CA ALA A 264 -34.78 53.74 -8.67
C ALA A 264 -33.91 53.93 -7.40
N LYS A 265 -32.62 53.61 -7.59
CA LYS A 265 -31.47 54.17 -6.84
C LYS A 265 -31.39 55.69 -7.04
N PRO A 266 -30.71 56.41 -6.13
CA PRO A 266 -29.32 56.76 -6.43
C PRO A 266 -28.35 56.57 -5.24
N ALA A 267 -27.07 56.42 -5.56
CA ALA A 267 -25.93 56.50 -4.64
C ALA A 267 -25.48 57.98 -4.50
N PRO A 268 -24.36 58.31 -3.83
CA PRO A 268 -23.68 57.75 -2.65
C PRO A 268 -23.48 58.84 -1.55
N THR A 269 -23.03 58.51 -0.33
CA THR A 269 -22.11 59.39 0.45
C THR A 269 -21.58 58.77 1.74
N SER A 270 -20.27 59.03 1.94
CA SER A 270 -19.44 59.13 3.15
C SER A 270 -19.51 58.12 4.31
N LYS A 271 -18.38 57.41 4.45
CA LYS A 271 -17.54 57.21 5.65
C LYS A 271 -18.14 57.58 7.02
N ALA A 272 -18.24 56.58 7.91
CA ALA A 272 -17.97 56.73 9.33
C ALA A 272 -17.37 55.42 9.90
N ALA A 273 -16.25 55.56 10.60
CA ALA A 273 -15.51 54.47 11.23
C ALA A 273 -16.29 53.84 12.39
N ARG A 274 -16.23 52.51 12.52
CA ARG A 274 -16.71 51.78 13.70
C ARG A 274 -15.63 50.80 14.16
N ALA A 275 -15.25 50.92 15.43
CA ALA A 275 -14.20 50.16 16.09
C ALA A 275 -14.49 48.65 16.16
N LYS A 276 -13.43 47.83 16.08
CA LYS A 276 -13.48 46.37 16.28
C LYS A 276 -13.69 46.03 17.77
N PRO A 277 -14.55 45.07 18.13
CA PRO A 277 -14.56 44.50 19.47
C PRO A 277 -13.43 43.45 19.63
N ALA A 278 -12.89 43.36 20.84
CA ALA A 278 -11.82 42.43 21.23
C ALA A 278 -12.27 40.95 21.22
N PRO A 279 -11.36 39.97 21.02
CA PRO A 279 -11.72 38.56 20.89
C PRO A 279 -12.11 37.96 22.26
N ALA A 280 -13.21 37.21 22.27
CA ALA A 280 -13.66 36.44 23.43
C ALA A 280 -12.67 35.28 23.71
N ARG A 281 -12.29 35.11 24.99
CA ARG A 281 -11.46 33.99 25.44
C ARG A 281 -12.17 32.66 25.17
N ALA A 282 -11.47 31.73 24.51
CA ALA A 282 -11.93 30.37 24.27
C ALA A 282 -12.07 29.60 25.59
N ARG A 283 -13.19 28.90 25.77
CA ARG A 283 -13.39 27.92 26.86
C ARG A 283 -12.53 26.67 26.59
N PRO A 284 -11.97 26.02 27.63
CA PRO A 284 -11.23 24.78 27.46
C PRO A 284 -12.17 23.66 27.00
N ALA A 285 -11.69 22.80 26.10
CA ALA A 285 -12.42 21.64 25.62
C ALA A 285 -12.67 20.64 26.77
N PRO A 286 -13.85 19.97 26.82
CA PRO A 286 -14.12 18.96 27.83
C PRO A 286 -13.16 17.78 27.66
N LYS A 287 -12.58 17.29 28.76
CA LYS A 287 -11.78 16.06 28.77
C LYS A 287 -12.67 14.88 28.35
N ALA A 288 -12.24 14.13 27.34
CA ALA A 288 -12.95 12.93 26.88
C ALA A 288 -12.98 11.89 28.00
N THR A 289 -14.16 11.58 28.50
CA THR A 289 -14.41 10.43 29.39
C THR A 289 -14.28 9.14 28.58
N GLU A 290 -13.57 8.14 29.13
CA GLU A 290 -13.44 6.82 28.52
C GLU A 290 -14.82 6.16 28.32
N PRO A 291 -15.06 5.52 27.16
CA PRO A 291 -16.35 4.91 26.87
C PRO A 291 -16.62 3.73 27.80
N ARG A 292 -17.89 3.54 28.18
CA ARG A 292 -18.30 2.39 28.99
C ARG A 292 -18.10 1.08 28.21
N PRO A 293 -17.90 -0.08 28.88
CA PRO A 293 -17.65 -1.36 28.20
C PRO A 293 -18.66 -1.72 27.11
N GLU A 294 -19.95 -1.51 27.36
CA GLU A 294 -21.03 -1.76 26.39
C GLU A 294 -20.97 -0.81 25.16
N GLU A 295 -20.55 0.44 25.38
CA GLU A 295 -20.37 1.43 24.30
C GLU A 295 -19.11 1.13 23.47
N LEU A 296 -18.07 0.60 24.13
CA LEU A 296 -16.85 0.13 23.49
C LEU A 296 -17.12 -1.11 22.62
N GLU A 297 -17.91 -2.06 23.12
CA GLU A 297 -18.29 -3.27 22.38
C GLU A 297 -19.15 -2.93 21.15
N ALA A 298 -20.16 -2.07 21.32
CA ALA A 298 -20.96 -1.57 20.20
C ALA A 298 -20.12 -0.74 19.20
N MET A 299 -19.11 -0.02 19.68
CA MET A 299 -18.18 0.70 18.82
C MET A 299 -17.29 -0.24 18.02
N ILE A 300 -16.72 -1.27 18.65
CA ILE A 300 -15.92 -2.31 17.99
C ILE A 300 -16.77 -2.99 16.91
N GLU A 301 -18.01 -3.36 17.22
CA GLU A 301 -18.89 -4.04 16.27
C GLU A 301 -19.18 -3.20 15.02
N ARG A 302 -19.32 -1.87 15.16
CA ARG A 302 -19.40 -0.97 13.99
C ARG A 302 -18.11 -0.90 13.20
N LEU A 303 -16.95 -0.92 13.86
CA LEU A 303 -15.64 -0.94 13.19
C LEU A 303 -15.38 -2.25 12.44
N ARG A 304 -16.08 -3.34 12.79
CA ARG A 304 -16.02 -4.61 12.06
C ARG A 304 -16.76 -4.59 10.73
N GLN A 305 -17.55 -3.55 10.44
CA GLN A 305 -18.18 -3.36 9.13
C GLN A 305 -17.11 -2.95 8.12
N SER A 306 -16.72 -3.89 7.26
CA SER A 306 -15.60 -3.70 6.33
C SER A 306 -16.01 -3.24 4.94
N GLY A 307 -17.29 -3.38 4.57
CA GLY A 307 -17.72 -3.22 3.18
C GLY A 307 -17.15 -4.27 2.22
N LEU A 308 -16.54 -5.34 2.74
CA LEU A 308 -16.06 -6.48 1.96
C LEU A 308 -17.20 -7.42 1.62
N ARG A 309 -17.23 -7.81 0.35
CA ARG A 309 -18.22 -8.76 -0.17
C ARG A 309 -17.56 -9.77 -1.09
N LEU A 310 -17.94 -11.02 -0.98
CA LEU A 310 -17.60 -12.10 -1.91
C LEU A 310 -18.84 -12.42 -2.75
N ASP A 311 -18.74 -12.23 -4.07
CA ASP A 311 -19.84 -12.53 -4.98
C ASP A 311 -19.94 -14.01 -5.35
N ARG A 312 -21.01 -14.37 -6.05
CA ARG A 312 -21.29 -15.75 -6.50
C ARG A 312 -20.24 -16.32 -7.46
N GLU A 313 -19.48 -15.46 -8.13
CA GLU A 313 -18.40 -15.84 -9.04
C GLU A 313 -17.05 -15.97 -8.31
N GLY A 314 -17.03 -15.83 -6.98
CA GLY A 314 -15.82 -15.91 -6.16
C GLY A 314 -14.91 -14.69 -6.30
N ARG A 315 -15.45 -13.53 -6.69
CA ARG A 315 -14.71 -12.26 -6.76
C ARG A 315 -14.93 -11.47 -5.49
N TRP A 316 -13.83 -10.90 -5.01
CA TRP A 316 -13.85 -10.00 -3.86
C TRP A 316 -14.22 -8.58 -4.31
N TRP A 317 -15.03 -7.92 -3.50
CA TRP A 317 -15.47 -6.54 -3.64
C TRP A 317 -15.20 -5.79 -2.34
N HIS A 318 -14.86 -4.51 -2.46
CA HIS A 318 -14.73 -3.59 -1.33
C HIS A 318 -15.39 -2.26 -1.70
N GLU A 319 -16.37 -1.83 -0.91
CA GLU A 319 -17.12 -0.58 -1.13
C GLU A 319 -17.65 -0.41 -2.57
N GLY A 320 -18.10 -1.51 -3.18
CA GLY A 320 -18.67 -1.53 -4.53
C GLY A 320 -17.67 -1.59 -5.68
N ALA A 321 -16.37 -1.71 -5.40
CA ALA A 321 -15.34 -1.95 -6.42
C ALA A 321 -14.77 -3.37 -6.33
N VAL A 322 -14.51 -3.99 -7.48
CA VAL A 322 -13.85 -5.31 -7.55
C VAL A 322 -12.41 -5.19 -7.06
N VAL A 323 -12.02 -6.09 -6.16
CA VAL A 323 -10.63 -6.28 -5.74
C VAL A 323 -9.90 -7.03 -6.86
N ALA A 324 -9.30 -6.27 -7.78
CA ALA A 324 -8.65 -6.82 -8.96
C ALA A 324 -7.29 -7.50 -8.68
N HIS A 325 -6.71 -7.27 -7.49
CA HIS A 325 -5.39 -7.79 -7.10
C HIS A 325 -5.48 -9.28 -6.67
N PRO A 326 -4.87 -10.22 -7.43
CA PRO A 326 -5.02 -11.65 -7.15
C PRO A 326 -4.39 -12.09 -5.82
N GLY A 327 -3.27 -11.47 -5.43
CA GLY A 327 -2.61 -11.73 -4.15
C GLY A 327 -3.45 -11.31 -2.94
N LEU A 328 -4.13 -10.17 -3.03
CA LEU A 328 -5.02 -9.70 -1.98
C LEU A 328 -6.28 -10.59 -1.87
N ALA A 329 -6.87 -10.96 -3.00
CA ALA A 329 -7.97 -11.93 -3.02
C ALA A 329 -7.58 -13.28 -2.39
N ARG A 330 -6.36 -13.77 -2.65
CA ARG A 330 -5.81 -14.97 -2.00
C ARG A 330 -5.60 -14.76 -0.49
N ALA A 331 -5.10 -13.60 -0.07
CA ALA A 331 -4.94 -13.27 1.35
C ALA A 331 -6.28 -13.27 2.09
N PHE A 332 -7.32 -12.69 1.50
CA PHE A 332 -8.67 -12.72 2.05
C PHE A 332 -9.20 -14.15 2.21
N HIS A 333 -8.98 -15.03 1.23
CA HIS A 333 -9.33 -16.45 1.40
C HIS A 333 -8.57 -17.15 2.52
N ARG A 334 -7.31 -16.78 2.79
CA ARG A 334 -6.54 -17.37 3.91
C ARG A 334 -7.07 -16.95 5.28
N TRP A 335 -7.59 -15.74 5.41
CA TRP A 335 -8.16 -15.23 6.65
C TRP A 335 -9.66 -15.48 6.77
N LEU A 336 -10.28 -16.05 5.74
CA LEU A 336 -11.70 -16.31 5.74
C LEU A 336 -12.03 -17.33 6.84
N ASP A 337 -12.91 -16.91 7.74
CA ASP A 337 -13.42 -17.70 8.85
C ASP A 337 -14.95 -17.56 8.93
N ARG A 338 -15.57 -18.43 9.71
CA ARG A 338 -17.00 -18.44 10.00
C ARG A 338 -17.18 -18.49 11.51
N LEU A 339 -17.97 -17.56 12.03
CA LEU A 339 -18.37 -17.53 13.44
C LEU A 339 -19.39 -18.63 13.74
N ASP A 340 -19.56 -18.95 15.03
CA ASP A 340 -20.54 -19.94 15.49
C ASP A 340 -21.99 -19.57 15.14
N ASP A 341 -22.27 -18.27 15.00
CA ASP A 341 -23.57 -17.75 14.56
C ASP A 341 -23.78 -17.83 13.03
N GLY A 342 -22.77 -18.30 12.30
CA GLY A 342 -22.81 -18.51 10.86
C GLY A 342 -22.30 -17.34 10.02
N ARG A 343 -21.99 -16.17 10.60
CA ARG A 343 -21.46 -15.03 9.85
C ARG A 343 -20.04 -15.29 9.36
N TYR A 344 -19.73 -14.82 8.16
CA TYR A 344 -18.37 -14.88 7.60
C TYR A 344 -17.56 -13.67 8.03
N VAL A 345 -16.28 -13.91 8.29
CA VAL A 345 -15.33 -12.88 8.73
C VAL A 345 -13.98 -13.06 8.05
N LEU A 346 -13.22 -11.99 7.91
CA LEU A 346 -11.76 -12.09 7.77
C LEU A 346 -11.16 -11.99 9.16
N ARG A 347 -10.56 -13.07 9.64
CA ARG A 347 -10.00 -13.22 10.98
C ARG A 347 -8.48 -13.16 10.93
N LEU A 348 -7.90 -12.18 11.62
CA LEU A 348 -6.47 -12.12 11.88
C LEU A 348 -6.13 -12.84 13.20
N ASP A 349 -6.95 -12.62 14.24
CA ASP A 349 -6.93 -13.38 15.49
C ASP A 349 -8.31 -13.34 16.18
N GLU A 350 -8.39 -13.82 17.43
CA GLU A 350 -9.63 -13.89 18.20
C GLU A 350 -10.35 -12.54 18.38
N GLN A 351 -9.61 -11.43 18.47
CA GLN A 351 -10.18 -10.11 18.72
C GLN A 351 -10.24 -9.24 17.46
N ARG A 352 -9.33 -9.47 16.51
CA ARG A 352 -9.16 -8.72 15.27
C ARG A 352 -9.76 -9.51 14.11
N TYR A 353 -11.02 -9.23 13.83
CA TYR A 353 -11.72 -9.72 12.64
C TYR A 353 -12.69 -8.68 12.11
N CYS A 354 -13.04 -8.75 10.82
CA CYS A 354 -14.08 -7.91 10.22
C CYS A 354 -15.09 -8.77 9.46
N TYR A 355 -16.33 -8.30 9.34
CA TYR A 355 -17.40 -9.03 8.65
C TYR A 355 -17.19 -9.05 7.15
N VAL A 356 -17.66 -10.13 6.52
CA VAL A 356 -17.69 -10.30 5.07
C VAL A 356 -19.10 -10.69 4.66
N ASP A 357 -19.65 -9.96 3.69
CA ASP A 357 -20.90 -10.36 3.05
C ASP A 357 -20.59 -11.43 2.00
N VAL A 358 -21.16 -12.62 2.12
CA VAL A 358 -20.99 -13.70 1.13
C VAL A 358 -22.33 -13.91 0.44
N ASP A 359 -22.38 -13.70 -0.87
CA ASP A 359 -23.63 -13.76 -1.65
C ASP A 359 -24.24 -15.17 -1.75
N ASP A 360 -23.39 -16.20 -1.63
CA ASP A 360 -23.74 -17.59 -1.87
C ASP A 360 -22.80 -18.55 -1.12
N ALA A 361 -21.65 -18.89 -1.72
CA ALA A 361 -20.67 -19.79 -1.11
C ALA A 361 -19.30 -19.11 -0.96
N PRO A 362 -18.59 -19.35 0.16
CA PRO A 362 -17.27 -18.79 0.42
C PRO A 362 -16.17 -19.33 -0.52
N TYR A 363 -16.41 -20.47 -1.17
CA TYR A 363 -15.49 -21.05 -2.15
C TYR A 363 -16.22 -21.38 -3.44
N LEU A 364 -15.51 -21.21 -4.56
CA LEU A 364 -15.97 -21.66 -5.88
C LEU A 364 -15.07 -22.81 -6.35
N VAL A 365 -15.66 -23.97 -6.66
CA VAL A 365 -14.98 -25.04 -7.39
C VAL A 365 -14.85 -24.59 -8.83
N ARG A 366 -13.63 -24.20 -9.23
CA ARG A 366 -13.36 -23.68 -10.58
C ARG A 366 -13.41 -24.79 -11.61
N THR A 367 -12.75 -25.90 -11.29
CA THR A 367 -12.71 -27.12 -12.10
C THR A 367 -12.57 -28.33 -11.18
N VAL A 368 -12.80 -29.51 -11.75
CA VAL A 368 -12.47 -30.79 -11.11
C VAL A 368 -11.37 -31.50 -11.91
N GLU A 369 -10.57 -32.27 -11.21
CA GLU A 369 -9.57 -33.17 -11.78
C GLU A 369 -9.96 -34.61 -11.43
N LEU A 370 -9.85 -35.51 -12.41
CA LEU A 370 -10.17 -36.92 -12.24
C LEU A 370 -8.87 -37.71 -12.23
N GLU A 371 -8.66 -38.53 -11.20
CA GLU A 371 -7.51 -39.43 -11.11
C GLU A 371 -7.97 -40.89 -11.01
N GLY A 372 -7.39 -41.78 -11.81
CA GLY A 372 -7.76 -43.19 -11.87
C GLY A 372 -8.83 -43.50 -12.92
N GLU A 373 -9.10 -44.79 -13.13
CA GLU A 373 -9.95 -45.28 -14.22
C GLU A 373 -11.18 -46.05 -13.69
N GLY A 374 -12.31 -45.93 -14.40
CA GLY A 374 -13.53 -46.67 -14.11
C GLY A 374 -14.16 -46.29 -12.76
N ALA A 375 -14.61 -47.28 -12.00
CA ALA A 375 -15.27 -47.07 -10.71
C ALA A 375 -14.33 -46.48 -9.64
N GLU A 376 -13.02 -46.73 -9.73
CA GLU A 376 -12.01 -46.27 -8.77
C GLU A 376 -11.56 -44.82 -8.99
N THR A 377 -12.13 -44.11 -9.97
CA THR A 377 -11.79 -42.71 -10.23
C THR A 377 -12.10 -41.84 -9.00
N ARG A 378 -11.11 -41.05 -8.59
CA ARG A 378 -11.19 -40.06 -7.51
C ARG A 378 -11.36 -38.67 -8.11
N VAL A 379 -12.11 -37.82 -7.40
CA VAL A 379 -12.45 -36.46 -7.85
C VAL A 379 -11.73 -35.47 -6.95
N PHE A 380 -10.87 -34.65 -7.54
CA PHE A 380 -10.19 -33.57 -6.85
C PHE A 380 -10.78 -32.23 -7.27
N LEU A 381 -11.08 -31.39 -6.29
CA LEU A 381 -11.61 -30.04 -6.46
C LEU A 381 -10.46 -29.05 -6.58
N LEU A 382 -10.51 -28.17 -7.59
CA LEU A 382 -9.64 -27.00 -7.67
C LEU A 382 -10.44 -25.75 -7.26
N LEU A 383 -10.13 -25.18 -6.10
CA LEU A 383 -10.91 -24.12 -5.47
C LEU A 383 -10.48 -22.71 -5.91
N SER A 384 -11.31 -21.70 -5.60
CA SER A 384 -11.10 -20.30 -5.94
C SER A 384 -9.84 -19.68 -5.33
N ASP A 385 -9.39 -20.20 -4.19
CA ASP A 385 -8.15 -19.82 -3.52
C ASP A 385 -6.90 -20.47 -4.12
N GLY A 386 -7.07 -21.37 -5.10
CA GLY A 386 -6.00 -22.12 -5.77
C GLY A 386 -5.63 -23.43 -5.06
N SER A 387 -6.29 -23.76 -3.96
CA SER A 387 -6.06 -25.03 -3.27
C SER A 387 -6.72 -26.21 -3.98
N ARG A 388 -6.19 -27.40 -3.68
CA ARG A 388 -6.65 -28.69 -4.20
C ARG A 388 -7.02 -29.61 -3.05
N GLU A 389 -8.20 -30.22 -3.11
CA GLU A 389 -8.64 -31.22 -2.12
C GLU A 389 -9.54 -32.27 -2.77
N GLU A 390 -9.59 -33.47 -2.19
CA GLU A 390 -10.51 -34.52 -2.66
C GLU A 390 -11.94 -34.16 -2.29
N LEU A 391 -12.88 -34.44 -3.20
CA LEU A 391 -14.30 -34.23 -2.97
C LEU A 391 -14.81 -35.12 -1.83
N ASP A 392 -15.42 -34.51 -0.81
CA ASP A 392 -16.28 -35.24 0.11
C ASP A 392 -17.60 -35.56 -0.59
N TYR A 393 -17.68 -36.75 -1.16
CA TYR A 393 -18.81 -37.19 -1.97
C TYR A 393 -20.14 -37.17 -1.22
N GLY A 394 -20.15 -37.43 0.10
CA GLY A 394 -21.38 -37.41 0.91
C GLY A 394 -21.90 -36.00 1.20
N SER A 395 -21.11 -34.97 0.88
CA SER A 395 -21.48 -33.57 1.07
C SER A 395 -22.13 -32.93 -0.17
N LEU A 396 -22.17 -33.66 -1.30
CA LEU A 396 -22.75 -33.19 -2.55
C LEU A 396 -24.25 -32.94 -2.43
N ARG A 397 -24.67 -31.77 -2.90
CA ARG A 397 -26.08 -31.37 -2.86
C ARG A 397 -26.43 -30.40 -3.97
N GLY A 398 -27.65 -30.50 -4.48
CA GLY A 398 -28.23 -29.52 -5.40
C GLY A 398 -28.70 -28.26 -4.67
N GLY A 399 -28.66 -27.12 -5.35
CA GLY A 399 -29.31 -25.88 -4.92
C GLY A 399 -30.46 -25.50 -5.84
N ASP A 400 -31.26 -24.53 -5.40
CA ASP A 400 -32.50 -24.08 -6.07
C ASP A 400 -32.28 -23.49 -7.48
N ASP A 401 -31.05 -23.16 -7.85
CA ASP A 401 -30.67 -22.58 -9.14
C ASP A 401 -29.90 -23.55 -10.05
N ASP A 402 -30.16 -24.85 -9.88
CA ASP A 402 -29.48 -25.97 -10.54
C ASP A 402 -27.97 -26.02 -10.26
N ALA A 403 -27.48 -25.29 -9.25
CA ALA A 403 -26.09 -25.31 -8.88
C ALA A 403 -25.77 -26.46 -7.94
N LEU A 404 -24.66 -27.15 -8.21
CA LEU A 404 -24.11 -28.14 -7.32
C LEU A 404 -23.27 -27.47 -6.21
N TYR A 405 -23.32 -28.03 -5.01
CA TYR A 405 -22.54 -27.61 -3.85
C TYR A 405 -21.89 -28.80 -3.16
N CYS A 406 -20.79 -28.57 -2.45
CA CYS A 406 -20.15 -29.55 -1.57
C CYS A 406 -19.60 -28.87 -0.30
N ALA A 407 -19.20 -29.68 0.68
CA ALA A 407 -18.33 -29.22 1.75
C ALA A 407 -16.92 -28.97 1.18
N ALA A 408 -16.27 -27.93 1.68
CA ALA A 408 -14.89 -27.60 1.38
C ALA A 408 -14.17 -27.14 2.64
N LYS A 409 -12.86 -27.35 2.71
CA LYS A 409 -12.02 -26.87 3.83
C LYS A 409 -12.59 -27.27 5.21
N ALA A 410 -13.16 -28.47 5.30
CA ALA A 410 -13.83 -29.08 6.45
C ALA A 410 -15.09 -28.37 7.02
N ARG A 411 -15.15 -27.03 6.99
CA ARG A 411 -16.21 -26.23 7.66
C ARG A 411 -16.94 -25.26 6.74
N PHE A 412 -16.57 -25.22 5.47
CA PHE A 412 -17.12 -24.29 4.50
C PHE A 412 -17.93 -25.00 3.43
N THR A 413 -18.70 -24.22 2.69
CA THR A 413 -19.42 -24.67 1.51
C THR A 413 -18.69 -24.18 0.28
N ALA A 414 -18.57 -25.03 -0.74
CA ALA A 414 -18.15 -24.62 -2.07
C ALA A 414 -19.27 -24.81 -3.08
N ARG A 415 -19.45 -23.82 -3.94
CA ARG A 415 -20.33 -23.88 -5.10
C ARG A 415 -19.55 -24.32 -6.32
N PHE A 416 -20.13 -25.18 -7.16
CA PHE A 416 -19.49 -25.54 -8.41
C PHE A 416 -19.71 -24.50 -9.49
N SER A 417 -18.64 -24.19 -10.24
CA SER A 417 -18.79 -23.48 -11.50
C SER A 417 -19.54 -24.34 -12.52
N ARG A 418 -20.14 -23.71 -13.53
CA ARG A 418 -20.79 -24.45 -14.64
C ARG A 418 -19.82 -25.40 -15.34
N GLN A 419 -18.56 -25.00 -15.45
CA GLN A 419 -17.51 -25.84 -16.05
C GLN A 419 -17.23 -27.07 -15.19
N ALA A 420 -17.09 -26.88 -13.87
CA ALA A 420 -16.85 -27.97 -12.93
C ALA A 420 -18.04 -28.95 -12.89
N GLN A 421 -19.27 -28.43 -12.95
CA GLN A 421 -20.49 -29.26 -13.04
C GLN A 421 -20.51 -30.08 -14.32
N ALA A 422 -20.18 -29.49 -15.47
CA ALA A 422 -20.15 -30.22 -16.74
C ALA A 422 -19.16 -31.39 -16.73
N LEU A 423 -17.99 -31.21 -16.09
CA LEU A 423 -16.99 -32.28 -15.92
C LEU A 423 -17.44 -33.39 -14.97
N LEU A 424 -18.32 -33.07 -14.02
CA LEU A 424 -18.93 -34.07 -13.14
C LEU A 424 -20.14 -34.76 -13.76
N ALA A 425 -20.87 -34.08 -14.66
CA ALA A 425 -22.12 -34.55 -15.23
C ALA A 425 -21.99 -35.93 -15.89
N ASP A 426 -20.86 -36.21 -16.55
CA ASP A 426 -20.58 -37.50 -17.20
C ASP A 426 -20.45 -38.68 -16.21
N ARG A 427 -20.40 -38.38 -14.91
CA ARG A 427 -20.33 -39.37 -13.81
C ARG A 427 -21.53 -39.35 -12.89
N VAL A 428 -22.52 -38.50 -13.18
CA VAL A 428 -23.75 -38.41 -12.41
C VAL A 428 -24.82 -39.25 -13.10
N ASP A 429 -25.25 -40.29 -12.41
CA ASP A 429 -26.37 -41.15 -12.81
C ASP A 429 -27.66 -40.68 -12.16
N GLN A 430 -28.73 -40.58 -12.94
CA GLN A 430 -30.07 -40.33 -12.42
C GLN A 430 -30.85 -41.63 -12.29
N ARG A 431 -31.43 -41.89 -11.11
CA ARG A 431 -32.35 -43.02 -10.87
C ARG A 431 -33.63 -42.49 -10.23
N GLY A 432 -34.66 -42.32 -11.04
CA GLY A 432 -35.90 -41.66 -10.60
C GLY A 432 -35.68 -40.16 -10.41
N GLU A 433 -36.05 -39.63 -9.24
CA GLU A 433 -35.85 -38.22 -8.87
C GLU A 433 -34.49 -37.97 -8.18
N THR A 434 -33.73 -39.04 -7.90
CA THR A 434 -32.47 -38.97 -7.15
C THR A 434 -31.26 -39.05 -8.10
N PHE A 435 -30.25 -38.25 -7.82
CA PHE A 435 -28.98 -38.23 -8.55
C PHE A 435 -27.88 -38.91 -7.73
N PHE A 436 -26.96 -39.60 -8.40
CA PHE A 436 -25.87 -40.31 -7.76
C PHE A 436 -24.57 -40.10 -8.50
N ILE A 437 -23.45 -40.06 -7.79
CA ILE A 437 -22.11 -40.05 -8.39
C ILE A 437 -21.39 -41.38 -8.09
N GLU A 438 -20.74 -41.96 -9.11
CA GLU A 438 -19.86 -43.12 -8.95
C GLU A 438 -18.40 -42.71 -8.94
N ALA A 439 -17.74 -42.88 -7.78
CA ALA A 439 -16.35 -42.54 -7.55
C ALA A 439 -15.75 -43.35 -6.38
N ALA A 440 -14.43 -43.52 -6.38
CA ALA A 440 -13.70 -44.26 -5.33
C ALA A 440 -14.31 -45.66 -5.02
N GLY A 441 -14.78 -46.36 -6.05
CA GLY A 441 -15.36 -47.70 -5.99
C GLY A 441 -16.75 -47.74 -5.32
N ARG A 442 -17.39 -46.59 -5.09
CA ARG A 442 -18.66 -46.47 -4.36
C ARG A 442 -19.62 -45.51 -5.05
N GLN A 443 -20.90 -45.68 -4.72
CA GLN A 443 -21.97 -44.80 -5.18
C GLN A 443 -22.39 -43.87 -4.04
N PHE A 444 -22.50 -42.57 -4.32
CA PHE A 444 -22.92 -41.55 -3.36
C PHE A 444 -24.15 -40.83 -3.89
N GLU A 445 -25.12 -40.61 -3.02
CA GLU A 445 -26.34 -39.85 -3.33
C GLU A 445 -26.03 -38.35 -3.30
N ILE A 446 -26.54 -37.62 -4.28
CA ILE A 446 -26.50 -36.16 -4.33
C ILE A 446 -27.82 -35.68 -3.73
N GLY A 447 -27.71 -35.02 -2.57
CA GLY A 447 -28.87 -34.58 -1.77
C GLY A 447 -29.48 -33.25 -2.17
#